data_AF-A0A2X1JI08-F1
#
_entry.id   AF-A0A2X1JI08-F1
#
_cell.length_a   1.000
_cell.length_b   1.000
_cell.length_c   1.000
_cell.angle_alpha   90.00
_cell.angle_beta   90.00
_cell.angle_gamma   90.00
#
_symmetry.space_group_name_H-M   'P 1'
#
loop_
_entity.id
_entity.type
_entity.pdbx_description
1 polymer ?
#
loop_
_entity_poly.entity_id
_entity_poly.type
_entity_poly.pdbx_seq_one_letter_code
_entity_poly.pdbx_strand_id
1 'polypeptide(L)' 'MELTDNLMAFVERKLFTLNTGHAITAYLGKLAGHQTIRDAILDEKIRAVVKGAMEESGAVLIKPLRL' A
#
# COMPACT_ATOMS: atom_id res chain seq x y z
N MET A 1 9.70 -20.77 -3.25
CA MET A 1 10.16 -20.29 -1.93
C MET A 1 11.53 -19.68 -2.16
N GLU A 2 11.70 -18.38 -1.93
CA GLU A 2 13.00 -17.72 -2.01
C GLU A 2 13.58 -17.56 -0.62
N LEU A 3 14.83 -18.00 -0.44
CA LEU A 3 15.61 -17.83 0.78
C LEU A 3 16.44 -16.57 0.65
N THR A 4 16.57 -15.81 1.75
CA THR A 4 17.31 -14.55 1.74
C THR A 4 17.87 -14.25 3.11
N ASP A 5 19.04 -13.63 3.13
CA ASP A 5 19.67 -13.14 4.36
C ASP A 5 19.10 -11.78 4.80
N ASN A 6 18.28 -11.12 3.96
CA ASN A 6 17.71 -9.81 4.24
C ASN A 6 16.17 -9.84 4.28
N LEU A 7 15.62 -10.73 5.10
CA LEU A 7 14.16 -10.90 5.25
C LEU A 7 13.45 -9.58 5.61
N MET A 8 14.09 -8.74 6.43
CA MET A 8 13.49 -7.49 6.89
C MET A 8 13.13 -6.55 5.74
N ALA A 9 13.97 -6.43 4.71
CA ALA A 9 13.66 -5.61 3.53
C ALA A 9 12.40 -6.10 2.79
N PHE A 10 12.13 -7.40 2.76
CA PHE A 10 10.92 -7.97 2.16
C PHE A 10 9.68 -7.74 3.03
N VAL A 11 9.83 -7.85 4.35
CA VAL A 11 8.75 -7.57 5.31
C VAL A 11 8.34 -6.10 5.21
N GLU A 12 9.29 -5.18 5.25
CA GLU A 12 9.05 -3.75 5.12
C GLU A 12 8.42 -3.41 3.77
N ARG A 13 8.94 -3.97 2.66
CA ARG A 13 8.31 -3.78 1.36
C ARG A 13 6.86 -4.22 1.35
N LYS A 14 6.55 -5.41 1.89
CA LYS A 14 5.17 -5.92 1.95
C LYS A 14 4.27 -5.06 2.84
N LEU A 15 4.79 -4.60 3.97
CA LEU A 15 4.07 -3.75 4.91
C LEU A 15 3.77 -2.38 4.31
N PHE A 16 4.76 -1.72 3.74
CA PHE A 16 4.63 -0.33 3.28
C PHE A 16 3.94 -0.21 1.91
N THR A 17 3.94 -1.26 1.09
CA THR A 17 3.26 -1.24 -0.22
C THR A 17 1.92 -1.96 -0.19
N LEU A 18 1.93 -3.29 -0.05
CA LEU A 18 0.73 -4.13 -0.15
C LEU A 18 -0.25 -3.87 1.01
N ASN A 19 0.21 -3.95 2.25
CA ASN A 19 -0.69 -3.76 3.39
C ASN A 19 -1.25 -2.33 3.42
N THR A 20 -0.40 -1.31 3.21
CA THR A 20 -0.81 0.09 3.09
C THR A 20 -1.86 0.28 2.00
N GLY A 21 -1.60 -0.20 0.79
CA GLY A 21 -2.52 -0.07 -0.33
C GLY A 21 -3.87 -0.74 -0.05
N HIS A 22 -3.86 -1.96 0.50
CA HIS A 22 -5.09 -2.68 0.88
C HIS A 22 -5.90 -1.94 1.94
N ALA A 23 -5.25 -1.46 3.01
CA ALA A 23 -5.93 -0.76 4.09
C ALA A 23 -6.62 0.51 3.58
N ILE A 24 -5.90 1.35 2.84
CA ILE A 24 -6.43 2.60 2.28
C ILE A 24 -7.57 2.30 1.31
N THR A 25 -7.40 1.34 0.41
CA THR A 25 -8.44 0.93 -0.56
C THR A 25 -9.71 0.47 0.16
N ALA A 26 -9.56 -0.34 1.22
CA ALA A 26 -10.70 -0.85 1.99
C ALA A 26 -11.47 0.27 2.70
N TYR A 27 -10.77 1.18 3.39
CA TYR A 27 -11.42 2.24 4.14
C TYR A 27 -12.08 3.28 3.23
N LEU A 28 -11.38 3.75 2.20
CA LEU A 28 -11.96 4.68 1.23
C LEU A 28 -13.08 4.03 0.42
N GLY A 29 -12.90 2.76 0.04
CA GLY A 29 -13.92 1.95 -0.62
C GLY A 29 -15.21 1.89 0.20
N LYS A 30 -15.09 1.57 1.50
CA LYS A 30 -16.24 1.51 2.40
C LYS A 30 -16.95 2.86 2.53
N LEU A 31 -16.20 3.96 2.64
CA LEU A 31 -16.76 5.32 2.71
C LEU A 31 -17.48 5.72 1.43
N ALA A 32 -16.99 5.27 0.28
CA ALA A 32 -17.60 5.51 -1.03
C ALA A 32 -18.74 4.54 -1.38
N GLY A 33 -19.07 3.58 -0.49
CA GLY A 33 -20.13 2.61 -0.70
C GLY A 33 -19.74 1.38 -1.54
N HIS A 34 -18.45 1.18 -1.82
CA HIS A 34 -17.96 0.01 -2.55
C HIS A 34 -17.94 -1.23 -1.65
N GLN A 35 -18.37 -2.37 -2.20
CA GLN A 35 -18.49 -3.63 -1.46
C GLN A 35 -17.21 -4.46 -1.47
N THR A 36 -16.37 -4.31 -2.51
CA THR A 36 -15.14 -5.08 -2.67
C THR A 36 -13.93 -4.19 -2.92
N ILE A 37 -12.73 -4.72 -2.64
CA ILE A 37 -11.46 -4.07 -2.98
C ILE A 37 -11.37 -3.79 -4.48
N ARG A 38 -11.90 -4.69 -5.31
CA ARG A 38 -11.90 -4.53 -6.77
C ARG A 38 -12.70 -3.30 -7.19
N ASP A 39 -13.90 -3.15 -6.66
CA ASP A 39 -14.76 -2.01 -7.00
C ASP A 39 -14.12 -0.70 -6.52
N ALA A 40 -13.58 -0.70 -5.30
CA ALA A 40 -12.89 0.45 -4.72
C ALA A 40 -11.62 0.84 -5.50
N ILE A 41 -10.79 -0.11 -5.94
CA ILE A 41 -9.55 0.21 -6.68
C ILE A 41 -9.81 0.56 -8.14
N LEU A 42 -11.02 0.29 -8.67
CA LEU A 42 -11.45 0.73 -10.00
C LEU A 42 -12.00 2.17 -10.00
N ASP A 43 -12.39 2.70 -8.85
CA ASP A 43 -12.69 4.11 -8.67
C ASP A 43 -11.42 4.95 -8.81
N GLU A 44 -11.37 5.82 -9.82
CA GLU A 44 -10.19 6.63 -10.16
C GLU A 44 -9.76 7.56 -9.01
N LYS A 45 -10.72 8.06 -8.21
CA LYS A 45 -10.41 8.95 -7.08
C LYS A 45 -9.73 8.17 -5.96
N ILE A 46 -10.22 6.98 -5.64
CA ILE A 46 -9.62 6.10 -4.64
C ILE A 46 -8.26 5.62 -5.13
N ARG A 47 -8.16 5.18 -6.40
CA ARG A 47 -6.91 4.73 -7.00
C ARG A 47 -5.82 5.80 -6.95
N ALA A 48 -6.16 7.05 -7.24
CA ALA A 48 -5.20 8.15 -7.18
C ALA A 48 -4.59 8.29 -5.77
N VAL A 49 -5.43 8.25 -4.72
CA VAL A 49 -4.97 8.32 -3.33
C VAL A 49 -4.15 7.09 -2.93
N VAL A 50 -4.62 5.89 -3.27
CA VAL A 50 -3.91 4.64 -2.96
C VAL A 50 -2.53 4.61 -3.62
N LYS A 51 -2.45 5.01 -4.89
CA LYS A 51 -1.18 5.08 -5.63
C LYS A 51 -0.23 6.10 -4.99
N GLY A 52 -0.70 7.31 -4.69
CA GLY A 52 0.12 8.33 -4.05
C GLY A 52 0.66 7.87 -2.69
N ALA A 53 -0.18 7.28 -1.85
CA ALA A 53 0.24 6.77 -0.55
C ALA A 53 1.29 5.64 -0.66
N MET A 54 1.16 4.75 -1.66
CA MET A 54 2.15 3.70 -1.92
C MET A 54 3.48 4.26 -2.46
N GLU A 55 3.45 5.35 -3.22
CA GLU A 55 4.65 6.06 -3.69
C GLU A 55 5.37 6.75 -2.52
N GLU A 56 4.63 7.44 -1.65
CA GLU A 56 5.15 8.09 -0.44
C GLU A 56 5.76 7.08 0.54
N SER A 57 5.02 6.01 0.87
CA SER A 57 5.51 4.96 1.77
C SER A 57 6.64 4.14 1.16
N GLY A 58 6.61 3.93 -0.17
CA GLY A 58 7.67 3.26 -0.92
C GLY A 58 8.97 4.06 -0.94
N ALA A 59 8.89 5.40 -0.97
CA ALA A 59 10.07 6.26 -0.91
C ALA A 59 10.84 6.09 0.41
N VAL A 60 10.16 5.78 1.51
CA VAL A 60 10.80 5.49 2.83
C VAL A 60 11.65 4.23 2.77
N LEU A 61 11.31 3.26 1.92
CA LEU A 61 12.12 2.04 1.74
C LEU A 61 13.43 2.32 1.01
N ILE A 62 13.45 3.33 0.13
CA ILE A 62 14.64 3.75 -0.62
C ILE A 62 15.51 4.68 0.22
N LYS A 63 14.88 5.59 0.95
CA LYS A 63 15.54 6.55 1.85
C LYS A 63 14.85 6.52 3.21
N PRO A 64 15.28 5.63 4.12
CA PRO A 64 14.70 5.54 5.46
C PRO A 64 14.83 6.87 6.19
N LEU A 65 13.72 7.38 6.70
CA LEU A 65 13.71 8.49 7.63
C LEU A 65 14.43 8.04 8.90
N ARG A 66 15.64 8.56 9.15
CA ARG A 66 16.31 8.46 10.45
C ARG A 66 15.69 9.53 11.34
N LEU A 67 14.75 9.13 12.19
CA LEU A 67 14.27 9.92 13.32
C LEU A 67 15.25 9.79 14.48
#